data_AF-A0A7W0F7I9-F1
#
_entry.id   AF-A0A7W0F7I9-F1
#
_cell.length_a   1.000
_cell.length_b   1.000
_cell.length_c   1.000
_cell.angle_alpha   90.00
_cell.angle_beta   90.00
_cell.angle_gamma   90.00
#
_symmetry.space_group_name_H-M   'P 1'
#
loop_
_entity.id
_entity.type
_entity.pdbx_description
1 polymer ?
#
loop_
_entity_poly.entity_id
_entity_poly.type
_entity_poly.pdbx_seq_one_letter_code
_entity_poly.pdbx_strand_id
1 'polypeptide(L)'
;MHSIKLEDDNYCFACGRENPCGLKLSFHYSNGKLTSEFTPSKIHQGYRDITHGGIITTVLDEAMIQAAIAEGINPVTAEINVRFKMPLMADEETIVKAEIIKRGSK
;
A
#
# COMPACT_ATOMS: atom_id res chain seq x y z
N MET A 1 2.22 -3.16 -30.22
CA MET A 1 2.13 -3.05 -28.76
C MET A 1 2.75 -4.31 -28.17
N HIS A 2 3.83 -4.19 -27.42
CA HIS A 2 4.33 -5.33 -26.64
C HIS A 2 3.42 -5.51 -25.44
N SER A 3 2.90 -6.72 -25.24
CA SER A 3 2.13 -7.06 -24.04
C SER A 3 3.08 -7.10 -22.86
N ILE A 4 2.85 -6.27 -21.84
CA ILE A 4 3.62 -6.31 -20.58
C ILE A 4 3.05 -7.46 -19.75
N LYS A 5 3.92 -8.38 -19.34
CA LYS A 5 3.56 -9.44 -18.41
C LYS A 5 3.80 -8.92 -16.99
N LEU A 6 2.77 -8.95 -16.15
CA LEU A 6 2.85 -8.58 -14.73
C LEU A 6 3.20 -9.84 -13.95
N GLU A 7 4.44 -9.95 -13.49
CA GLU A 7 4.94 -11.06 -12.67
C GLU A 7 5.38 -10.53 -11.31
N ASP A 8 5.13 -11.30 -10.25
CA ASP A 8 5.60 -11.01 -8.90
C ASP A 8 6.76 -11.96 -8.55
N ASP A 9 7.95 -11.38 -8.34
CA ASP A 9 9.17 -12.07 -7.92
C ASP A 9 9.44 -11.90 -6.41
N ASN A 10 8.45 -11.45 -5.63
CA ASN A 10 8.50 -11.14 -4.21
C ASN A 10 9.40 -9.95 -3.84
N TYR A 11 9.81 -9.13 -4.80
CA TYR A 11 10.63 -7.92 -4.56
C TYR A 11 9.85 -6.60 -4.49
N CYS A 12 8.51 -6.64 -4.48
CA CYS A 12 7.70 -5.43 -4.27
C CYS A 12 8.17 -4.66 -3.02
N PHE A 13 8.39 -3.34 -3.17
CA PHE A 13 8.86 -2.49 -2.07
C PHE A 13 7.87 -2.44 -0.91
N ALA A 14 6.56 -2.52 -1.16
CA ALA A 14 5.55 -2.44 -0.11
C ALA A 14 5.32 -3.79 0.59
N CYS A 15 5.00 -4.85 -0.16
CA CYS A 15 4.56 -6.14 0.40
C CYS A 15 5.55 -7.31 0.18
N GLY A 16 6.50 -7.17 -0.74
CA GLY A 16 7.40 -8.24 -1.16
C GLY A 16 8.27 -8.73 -0.01
N ARG A 17 8.32 -10.04 0.21
CA ARG A 17 9.04 -10.65 1.35
C ARG A 17 10.55 -10.66 1.18
N GLU A 18 11.04 -10.67 -0.06
CA GLU A 18 12.47 -10.81 -0.37
C GLU A 18 13.19 -9.46 -0.53
N ASN A 19 12.46 -8.34 -0.66
CA ASN A 19 13.09 -7.03 -0.82
C ASN A 19 13.81 -6.57 0.48
N PRO A 20 15.14 -6.51 0.57
CA PRO A 20 15.82 -6.20 1.84
C PRO A 20 15.51 -4.81 2.42
N CYS A 21 15.00 -3.89 1.58
CA CYS A 21 14.66 -2.52 1.98
C CYS A 21 13.15 -2.24 1.99
N GLY A 22 12.30 -3.24 1.72
CA GLY A 22 10.85 -3.06 1.60
C GLY A 22 10.14 -2.92 2.95
N LEU A 23 8.91 -2.41 2.92
CA LEU A 23 8.04 -2.17 4.08
C LEU A 23 7.46 -3.45 4.69
N LYS A 24 7.47 -4.57 3.95
CA LYS A 24 7.06 -5.91 4.41
C LYS A 24 5.60 -5.98 4.88
N LEU A 25 4.72 -5.15 4.32
CA LEU A 25 3.30 -5.10 4.68
C LEU A 25 2.66 -6.49 4.58
N SER A 26 1.79 -6.79 5.53
CA SER A 26 0.93 -7.98 5.55
C SER A 26 -0.52 -7.53 5.59
N PHE A 27 -1.39 -8.27 4.91
CA PHE A 27 -2.77 -7.86 4.72
C PHE A 27 -3.72 -8.95 5.21
N HIS A 28 -4.79 -8.50 5.85
CA HIS A 28 -5.93 -9.34 6.19
C HIS A 28 -7.16 -8.81 5.45
N TYR A 29 -7.86 -9.70 4.75
CA TYR A 29 -9.09 -9.36 4.03
C TYR A 29 -10.27 -10.11 4.64
N SER A 30 -11.30 -9.38 5.04
CA SER A 30 -12.52 -9.94 5.62
C SER A 30 -13.71 -9.02 5.39
N ASN A 31 -14.86 -9.59 5.03
CA ASN A 31 -16.12 -8.86 4.86
C ASN A 31 -16.02 -7.63 3.94
N GLY A 32 -15.30 -7.73 2.82
CA GLY A 32 -15.15 -6.63 1.85
C GLY A 32 -14.11 -5.57 2.23
N LYS A 33 -13.38 -5.77 3.34
CA LYS A 33 -12.43 -4.80 3.87
C LYS A 33 -11.05 -5.42 4.04
N LEU A 34 -10.04 -4.68 3.62
CA LEU A 34 -8.65 -4.99 3.80
C LEU A 34 -8.08 -4.17 4.97
N THR A 35 -7.30 -4.81 5.83
CA THR A 35 -6.58 -4.17 6.93
C THR A 35 -5.11 -4.57 6.92
N SER A 36 -4.24 -3.66 7.36
CA SER A 36 -2.81 -3.91 7.59
C SER A 36 -2.34 -3.10 8.80
N GLU A 37 -1.30 -3.59 9.47
CA GLU A 37 -0.56 -2.84 10.47
C GLU A 37 0.72 -2.29 9.83
N PHE A 38 1.02 -1.03 10.09
CA PHE A 38 2.21 -0.37 9.59
C PHE A 38 2.79 0.54 10.67
N THR A 39 4.07 0.35 10.96
CA THR A 39 4.84 1.21 11.87
C THR A 39 6.00 1.78 11.07
N PRO A 40 5.95 3.06 10.66
CA PRO A 40 7.06 3.67 9.95
C PRO A 40 8.25 3.81 10.91
N SER A 41 9.46 3.50 10.47
CA SER A 41 10.65 3.77 11.25
C SER A 41 11.30 5.09 10.85
N LYS A 42 12.30 5.53 11.61
CA LYS A 42 13.05 6.76 11.34
C LYS A 42 13.63 6.87 9.92
N ILE A 43 13.94 5.75 9.25
CA ILE A 43 14.44 5.76 7.87
C ILE A 43 13.38 6.18 6.83
N HIS A 44 12.10 6.15 7.20
CA HIS A 44 10.98 6.54 6.33
C HIS A 44 10.62 8.02 6.45
N GLN A 45 11.38 8.80 7.21
CA GLN A 45 11.05 10.19 7.52
C GLN A 45 11.25 11.13 6.31
N GLY A 46 10.39 12.14 6.19
CA GLY A 46 10.58 13.28 5.29
C GLY A 46 11.11 14.52 6.03
N TYR A 47 10.54 14.79 7.20
CA TYR A 47 11.05 15.76 8.18
C TYR A 47 11.45 15.03 9.45
N ARG A 48 12.11 15.71 10.39
CA ARG A 48 12.50 15.13 11.68
C ARG A 48 11.31 14.41 12.32
N ASP A 49 11.43 13.08 12.42
CA ASP A 49 10.46 12.17 13.04
C ASP A 49 9.06 12.16 12.40
N ILE A 50 8.88 12.78 11.22
CA ILE A 50 7.62 12.77 10.46
C ILE A 50 7.81 11.91 9.22
N THR A 51 6.98 10.87 9.09
CA THR A 51 6.98 9.95 7.96
C THR A 51 6.80 10.72 6.64
N HIS A 52 7.63 10.40 5.65
CA HIS A 52 7.56 11.03 4.32
C HIS A 52 6.20 10.72 3.68
N GLY A 53 5.54 11.74 3.14
CA GLY A 53 4.21 11.57 2.52
C GLY A 53 4.19 10.52 1.42
N GLY A 54 5.27 10.38 0.65
CA GLY A 54 5.44 9.33 -0.35
C GLY A 54 5.41 7.90 0.23
N ILE A 55 5.93 7.67 1.44
CA ILE A 55 5.86 6.34 2.08
C ILE A 55 4.41 6.04 2.47
N ILE A 56 3.72 7.02 3.04
CA ILE A 56 2.28 6.89 3.36
C ILE A 56 1.50 6.60 2.08
N THR A 57 1.77 7.32 0.99
CA THR A 57 1.14 7.08 -0.32
C THR A 57 1.43 5.67 -0.85
N THR A 58 2.65 5.17 -0.75
CA THR A 58 3.01 3.80 -1.14
C THR A 58 2.21 2.76 -0.35
N VAL A 59 2.06 2.95 0.97
CA VAL A 59 1.27 2.05 1.82
C VAL A 59 -0.20 2.06 1.41
N LEU A 60 -0.76 3.24 1.10
CA LEU A 60 -2.14 3.39 0.65
C LEU A 60 -2.37 2.78 -0.75
N ASP A 61 -1.43 2.97 -1.67
CA ASP A 61 -1.48 2.39 -3.01
C ASP A 61 -1.48 0.86 -2.94
N GLU A 62 -0.55 0.27 -2.18
CA GLU A 62 -0.48 -1.17 -2.00
C GLU A 62 -1.76 -1.72 -1.35
N ALA A 63 -2.29 -1.07 -0.32
CA ALA A 63 -3.54 -1.50 0.31
C ALA A 63 -4.73 -1.48 -0.66
N MET A 64 -4.81 -0.48 -1.54
CA MET A 64 -5.82 -0.40 -2.59
C MET A 64 -5.67 -1.54 -3.61
N ILE A 65 -4.45 -1.79 -4.10
CA ILE A 65 -4.16 -2.87 -5.04
C ILE A 65 -4.50 -4.23 -4.41
N GLN A 66 -4.07 -4.47 -3.18
CA GLN A 66 -4.31 -5.73 -2.47
C GLN A 66 -5.80 -5.97 -2.20
N ALA A 67 -6.59 -4.91 -2.00
CA ALA A 67 -8.05 -5.04 -1.85
C ALA A 67 -8.69 -5.53 -3.16
N ALA A 68 -8.21 -5.05 -4.31
CA ALA A 68 -8.65 -5.52 -5.61
C ALA A 68 -8.16 -6.95 -5.92
N ILE A 69 -6.91 -7.29 -5.58
CA ILE A 69 -6.35 -8.65 -5.72
C ILE A 69 -7.13 -9.65 -4.87
N ALA A 70 -7.53 -9.28 -3.65
CA ALA A 70 -8.38 -10.11 -2.78
C ALA A 70 -9.78 -10.38 -3.38
N GLU A 71 -10.23 -9.56 -4.34
CA GLU A 71 -11.44 -9.78 -5.13
C GLU A 71 -11.19 -10.46 -6.49
N GLY A 72 -9.96 -10.91 -6.77
CA GLY A 72 -9.59 -11.62 -7.99
C GLY A 72 -9.31 -10.70 -9.20
N ILE A 73 -8.98 -9.44 -8.96
CA ILE A 73 -8.61 -8.46 -10.00
C ILE A 73 -7.10 -8.24 -9.95
N ASN A 74 -6.44 -8.20 -11.10
CA ASN A 74 -5.01 -7.85 -11.20
C ASN A 74 -4.86 -6.43 -11.79
N PRO A 75 -5.01 -5.36 -10.98
CA PRO A 75 -4.97 -4.00 -11.48
C PRO A 75 -3.54 -3.48 -11.60
N VAL A 76 -3.41 -2.36 -12.33
CA VAL A 76 -2.32 -1.40 -12.17
C VAL A 76 -2.93 -0.06 -11.77
N THR A 77 -2.24 0.72 -10.94
CA THR A 77 -2.72 2.04 -10.52
C THR A 77 -2.70 3.00 -11.71
N ALA A 78 -3.88 3.50 -12.09
CA ALA A 78 -4.02 4.53 -13.12
C ALA A 78 -3.99 5.95 -12.53
N GLU A 79 -4.62 6.14 -11.37
CA GLU A 79 -4.70 7.41 -10.66
C GLU A 79 -4.74 7.15 -9.15
N ILE A 80 -4.08 8.02 -8.38
CA ILE A 80 -4.16 8.04 -6.93
C ILE A 80 -4.36 9.47 -6.45
N ASN A 81 -5.35 9.67 -5.56
CA ASN A 81 -5.62 10.95 -4.91
C ASN A 81 -5.46 10.80 -3.40
N VAL A 82 -4.42 11.39 -2.83
CA VAL A 82 -4.13 11.33 -1.39
C VAL A 82 -4.32 12.70 -0.77
N ARG A 83 -5.04 12.75 0.37
CA ARG A 83 -5.16 13.94 1.20
C ARG A 83 -4.57 13.68 2.59
N PHE A 84 -3.43 14.31 2.87
CA PHE A 84 -2.79 14.26 4.19
C PHE A 84 -3.52 15.19 5.17
N LYS A 85 -4.09 14.62 6.24
CA LYS A 85 -4.85 15.38 7.25
C LYS A 85 -4.03 15.74 8.48
N MET A 86 -3.15 14.83 8.90
CA MET A 86 -2.28 14.97 10.08
C MET A 86 -0.92 14.32 9.76
N PRO A 87 0.18 14.79 10.38
CA PRO A 87 1.46 14.10 10.29
C PRO A 87 1.35 12.71 10.93
N LEU A 88 2.08 11.74 10.37
CA LEU A 88 2.29 10.42 10.98
C LEU A 88 3.72 10.38 11.52
N MET A 89 3.87 10.18 12.82
CA MET A 89 5.20 10.18 13.43
C MET A 89 5.92 8.87 13.15
N ALA A 90 7.26 8.91 13.12
CA ALA A 90 8.05 7.70 13.15
C ALA A 90 7.79 6.93 14.46
N ASP A 91 7.87 5.61 14.37
CA ASP A 91 7.65 4.62 15.43
C ASP A 91 6.22 4.61 16.01
N GLU A 92 5.28 5.28 15.33
CA GLU A 92 3.85 5.27 15.67
C GLU A 92 3.14 4.10 14.97
N GLU A 93 2.57 3.17 15.74
CA GLU A 93 1.76 2.07 15.19
C GLU A 93 0.49 2.62 14.52
N THR A 94 0.23 2.20 13.28
CA THR A 94 -0.93 2.64 12.53
C THR A 94 -1.66 1.49 11.84
N ILE A 95 -2.97 1.65 11.69
CA ILE A 95 -3.83 0.70 10.98
C ILE A 95 -4.19 1.28 9.63
N VAL A 96 -3.83 0.56 8.58
CA VAL A 96 -4.21 0.85 7.19
C VAL A 96 -5.49 0.11 6.86
N LYS A 97 -6.42 0.77 6.17
CA LYS A 97 -7.70 0.18 5.75
C LYS A 97 -7.99 0.53 4.30
N ALA A 98 -8.51 -0.43 3.55
CA ALA A 98 -8.98 -0.23 2.19
C ALA A 98 -10.26 -1.04 1.93
N GLU A 99 -11.12 -0.53 1.05
CA GLU A 99 -12.31 -1.22 0.56
C GLU A 99 -12.62 -0.76 -0.86
N ILE A 100 -13.22 -1.64 -1.67
CA ILE A 100 -13.66 -1.30 -3.02
C ILE A 100 -15.00 -0.56 -2.94
N ILE A 101 -14.98 0.74 -3.27
CA ILE A 101 -16.18 1.60 -3.16
C ILE A 101 -17.09 1.55 -4.40
N LYS A 102 -16.53 1.23 -5.57
CA LYS A 102 -17.26 1.19 -6.85
C LYS A 102 -16.49 0.34 -7.85
N ARG A 103 -17.22 -0.44 -8.64
CA ARG A 103 -16.69 -1.20 -9.78
C ARG A 103 -17.07 -0.50 -11.08
N GLY A 104 -16.13 -0.35 -11.99
CA GLY A 104 -16.42 0.10 -13.36
C GLY A 104 -17.17 -0.99 -14.14
N SER A 105 -18.04 -0.58 -15.05
CA SER A 105 -18.54 -1.47 -16.11
C SER A 105 -17.37 -1.82 -17.04
N LYS A 106 -17.19 -3.11 -17.34
CA LYS A 106 -16.24 -3.55 -18.39
C LYS A 106 -16.57 -2.91 -19.73
#